data_AF-A0AB39SY10-F1
#
_entry.id   AF-A0AB39SY10-F1
#
_cell.length_a   1.000
_cell.length_b   1.000
_cell.length_c   1.000
_cell.angle_alpha   90.00
_cell.angle_beta   90.00
_cell.angle_gamma   90.00
#
_symmetry.space_group_name_H-M   'P 1'
#
loop_
_entity.id
_entity.type
_entity.pdbx_description
1 polymer ?
#
loop_
_entity_poly.entity_id
_entity_poly.type
_entity_poly.pdbx_seq_one_letter_code
_entity_poly.pdbx_strand_id
1 'polypeptide(L)'
;MDQQRRVRKAKNPDDPRADDHTPEELAIMERFNNPGWDEEETDHLVPMLPVAQLYARDVLLPHPPGGSKADLLQVLWCPFDHPEQEQWMPRTAVFWRSTADVTEILTSPPEPYAAEELYVPVPCVLAPEQVIEYPTPPDLSKELQEQLKDRSRWQAAGARIDAGFAPHLDSYYAGDLSVAPGWKTGGHPRWGYVDPWPRPCLSCGTDMDPLLTIASVEWDGGGQSWIPYEDETAAASPRNHVRDLARRPTAIQIADLHDQQIYYCPMDPGHPHRELMQ
;
A
#
# COMPACT_ATOMS: atom_id res chain seq x y z
N MET A 1 5.91 -27.89 -6.99
CA MET A 1 5.78 -28.05 -8.45
C MET A 1 5.72 -26.64 -8.99
N ASP A 2 6.74 -26.30 -9.76
CA ASP A 2 7.12 -24.96 -10.16
C ASP A 2 6.34 -24.59 -11.42
N GLN A 3 5.22 -23.88 -11.27
CA GLN A 3 4.36 -23.47 -12.37
C GLN A 3 4.53 -21.97 -12.57
N GLN A 4 5.21 -21.61 -13.66
CA GLN A 4 5.65 -20.25 -13.96
C GLN A 4 4.44 -19.34 -14.21
N ARG A 5 4.30 -18.32 -13.36
CA ARG A 5 3.39 -17.18 -13.56
C ARG A 5 3.67 -16.57 -14.94
N ARG A 6 2.67 -16.47 -15.81
CA ARG A 6 2.78 -15.70 -17.07
C ARG A 6 2.59 -14.21 -16.74
N VAL A 7 3.67 -13.63 -16.28
CA VAL A 7 3.84 -12.19 -16.07
C VAL A 7 3.85 -11.48 -17.42
N ARG A 8 3.15 -10.34 -17.57
CA ARG A 8 3.27 -9.46 -18.74
C ARG A 8 4.66 -8.84 -18.81
N LYS A 9 5.63 -9.59 -19.34
CA LYS A 9 6.87 -9.01 -19.85
C LYS A 9 6.54 -8.27 -21.15
N ALA A 10 7.11 -7.08 -21.38
CA ALA A 10 7.18 -6.53 -22.73
C ALA A 10 7.77 -7.63 -23.65
N LYS A 11 6.93 -8.19 -24.54
CA LYS A 11 7.23 -9.43 -25.26
C LYS A 11 8.49 -9.28 -26.11
N ASN A 12 9.45 -10.20 -25.92
CA ASN A 12 10.49 -10.47 -26.91
C ASN A 12 9.83 -11.29 -28.04
N PRO A 13 9.84 -10.84 -29.30
CA PRO A 13 9.11 -11.47 -30.41
C PRO A 13 9.59 -12.89 -30.81
N ASP A 14 10.64 -13.44 -30.19
CA ASP A 14 11.30 -14.69 -30.61
C ASP A 14 11.12 -15.90 -29.64
N ASP A 15 10.17 -15.90 -28.69
CA ASP A 15 9.96 -17.07 -27.80
C ASP A 15 8.93 -18.08 -28.37
N PRO A 16 9.34 -19.33 -28.69
CA PRO A 16 8.46 -20.36 -29.26
C PRO A 16 7.46 -21.00 -28.27
N ARG A 17 7.41 -20.58 -27.00
CA ARG A 17 6.39 -21.02 -26.00
C ARG A 17 5.26 -20.02 -25.79
N ALA A 18 5.14 -19.03 -26.66
CA ALA A 18 4.25 -17.89 -26.50
C ALA A 18 2.75 -18.14 -26.76
N ASP A 19 2.34 -19.37 -27.13
CA ASP A 19 1.01 -19.59 -27.77
C ASP A 19 0.16 -20.75 -27.21
N ASP A 20 0.46 -21.25 -26.00
CA ASP A 20 -0.42 -22.22 -25.35
C ASP A 20 -1.48 -21.50 -24.51
N HIS A 21 -2.46 -20.88 -25.17
CA HIS A 21 -3.67 -20.36 -24.52
C HIS A 21 -4.85 -21.26 -24.83
N THR A 22 -5.66 -21.58 -23.82
CA THR A 22 -6.90 -22.32 -24.05
C THR A 22 -7.90 -21.44 -24.83
N PRO A 23 -8.89 -22.02 -25.52
CA PRO A 23 -9.90 -21.23 -26.23
C PRO A 23 -10.70 -20.29 -25.31
N GLU A 24 -10.91 -20.68 -24.05
CA GLU A 24 -11.56 -19.83 -23.02
C GLU A 24 -10.65 -18.66 -22.62
N GLU A 25 -9.36 -18.92 -22.45
CA GLU A 25 -8.34 -17.90 -22.15
C GLU A 25 -8.17 -16.89 -23.28
N LEU A 26 -8.15 -17.35 -24.54
CA LEU A 26 -8.10 -16.49 -25.72
C LEU A 26 -9.37 -15.64 -25.83
N ALA A 27 -10.54 -16.20 -25.53
CA ALA A 27 -11.79 -15.46 -25.52
C ALA A 27 -11.82 -14.38 -24.42
N ILE A 28 -11.22 -14.66 -23.25
CA ILE A 28 -11.08 -13.67 -22.17
C ILE A 28 -10.08 -12.57 -22.57
N MET A 29 -8.93 -12.94 -23.15
CA MET A 29 -7.95 -11.98 -23.69
C MET A 29 -8.51 -11.05 -24.75
N GLU A 30 -9.18 -11.61 -25.76
CA GLU A 30 -9.77 -10.84 -26.86
C GLU A 30 -10.84 -9.88 -26.35
N ARG A 31 -11.54 -10.24 -25.26
CA ARG A 31 -12.49 -9.35 -24.58
C ARG A 31 -11.79 -8.21 -23.84
N PHE A 32 -10.71 -8.48 -23.10
CA PHE A 32 -9.93 -7.44 -22.41
C PHE A 32 -9.22 -6.46 -23.36
N ASN A 33 -8.85 -6.90 -24.56
CA ASN A 33 -8.14 -6.07 -25.54
C ASN A 33 -9.06 -5.26 -26.47
N ASN A 34 -10.39 -5.33 -26.30
CA ASN A 34 -11.34 -4.67 -27.19
C ASN A 34 -11.73 -3.28 -26.63
N PRO A 35 -11.33 -2.16 -27.28
CA PRO A 35 -11.48 -0.80 -26.75
C PRO A 35 -12.92 -0.25 -26.77
N GLY A 36 -13.94 -1.11 -26.86
CA GLY A 36 -15.36 -0.72 -26.95
C GLY A 36 -16.28 -1.53 -26.05
N TRP A 37 -15.76 -2.17 -25.01
CA TRP A 37 -16.54 -2.97 -24.06
C TRP A 37 -16.68 -2.24 -22.72
N ASP A 38 -17.87 -2.29 -22.14
CA ASP A 38 -18.20 -1.60 -20.89
C ASP A 38 -17.38 -2.20 -19.72
N GLU A 39 -16.54 -1.37 -19.08
CA GLU A 39 -15.64 -1.74 -17.96
C GLU A 39 -16.37 -2.48 -16.83
N GLU A 40 -17.67 -2.16 -16.63
CA GLU A 40 -18.55 -2.75 -15.60
C GLU A 40 -18.69 -4.27 -15.72
N GLU A 41 -18.62 -4.86 -16.92
CA GLU A 41 -18.90 -6.30 -17.11
C GLU A 41 -17.69 -7.21 -16.81
N THR A 42 -16.48 -6.64 -16.73
CA THR A 42 -15.22 -7.39 -16.54
C THR A 42 -14.73 -7.47 -15.10
N ASP A 43 -15.18 -6.55 -14.26
CA ASP A 43 -14.79 -6.45 -12.84
C ASP A 43 -15.14 -7.70 -12.01
N HIS A 44 -16.15 -8.45 -12.46
CA HIS A 44 -16.71 -9.56 -11.70
C HIS A 44 -16.03 -10.91 -11.97
N LEU A 45 -15.12 -10.99 -12.94
CA LEU A 45 -14.56 -12.25 -13.44
C LEU A 45 -13.05 -12.39 -13.27
N VAL A 46 -12.35 -11.37 -12.76
CA VAL A 46 -10.91 -11.42 -12.53
C VAL A 46 -10.63 -11.93 -11.10
N PRO A 47 -9.96 -13.09 -10.94
CA PRO A 47 -9.48 -13.51 -9.63
C PRO A 47 -8.56 -12.44 -9.02
N MET A 48 -8.88 -11.98 -7.81
CA MET A 48 -8.09 -10.96 -7.12
C MET A 48 -6.81 -11.56 -6.54
N LEU A 49 -5.71 -10.81 -6.56
CA LEU A 49 -4.46 -11.22 -5.92
C LEU A 49 -4.54 -10.97 -4.41
N PRO A 50 -4.14 -11.93 -3.57
CA PRO A 50 -3.95 -11.69 -2.15
C PRO A 50 -2.69 -10.86 -1.91
N VAL A 51 -2.85 -9.68 -1.30
CA VAL A 51 -1.72 -8.78 -1.01
C VAL A 51 -1.35 -8.75 0.47
N ALA A 52 -2.33 -8.85 1.36
CA ALA A 52 -2.09 -8.83 2.79
C ALA A 52 -3.05 -9.77 3.53
N GLN A 53 -2.50 -10.50 4.49
CA GLN A 53 -3.29 -11.28 5.45
C GLN A 53 -2.67 -11.08 6.83
N LEU A 54 -3.24 -10.15 7.59
CA LEU A 54 -2.69 -9.64 8.84
C LEU A 54 -3.52 -10.15 10.02
N TYR A 55 -2.88 -10.89 10.92
CA TYR A 55 -3.52 -11.36 12.15
C TYR A 55 -3.36 -10.32 13.24
N ALA A 56 -4.44 -10.02 13.98
CA ALA A 56 -4.43 -9.05 15.08
C ALA A 56 -3.48 -9.43 16.23
N ARG A 57 -3.09 -10.70 16.32
CA ARG A 57 -2.08 -11.18 17.28
C ARG A 57 -0.64 -10.88 16.88
N ASP A 58 -0.40 -10.65 15.58
CA ASP A 58 0.94 -10.49 15.00
C ASP A 58 1.20 -9.03 14.61
N VAL A 59 0.15 -8.26 14.25
CA VAL A 59 0.22 -6.85 13.85
C VAL A 59 -0.81 -6.03 14.62
N LEU A 60 -0.44 -4.81 15.01
CA LEU A 60 -1.38 -3.87 15.62
C LEU A 60 -2.33 -3.30 14.54
N LEU A 61 -3.53 -3.90 14.46
CA LEU A 61 -4.57 -3.44 13.54
C LEU A 61 -5.43 -2.34 14.17
N PRO A 62 -5.94 -1.39 13.36
CA PRO A 62 -7.06 -0.55 13.76
C PRO A 62 -8.25 -1.40 14.24
N HIS A 63 -9.07 -0.87 15.14
CA HIS A 63 -10.19 -1.63 15.69
C HIS A 63 -11.14 -2.09 14.58
N PRO A 64 -11.58 -3.36 14.60
CA PRO A 64 -12.58 -3.82 13.65
C PRO A 64 -13.83 -2.94 13.72
N PRO A 65 -14.45 -2.58 12.59
CA PRO A 65 -15.63 -1.73 12.56
C PRO A 65 -16.78 -2.30 13.39
N GLY A 66 -17.59 -1.41 13.97
CA GLY A 66 -18.83 -1.78 14.66
C GLY A 66 -18.63 -2.66 15.91
N GLY A 67 -17.41 -2.74 16.45
CA GLY A 67 -17.09 -3.57 17.62
C GLY A 67 -17.05 -5.08 17.34
N SER A 68 -16.82 -5.47 16.08
CA SER A 68 -16.69 -6.88 15.72
C SER A 68 -15.48 -7.53 16.40
N LYS A 69 -15.52 -8.86 16.58
CA LYS A 69 -14.41 -9.64 17.13
C LYS A 69 -13.48 -10.23 16.06
N ALA A 70 -13.49 -9.65 14.85
CA ALA A 70 -12.59 -10.08 13.79
C ALA A 70 -11.13 -9.91 14.23
N ASP A 71 -10.32 -10.93 14.01
CA ASP A 71 -8.91 -11.02 14.40
C ASP A 71 -8.00 -11.25 13.18
N LEU A 72 -8.56 -11.15 11.97
CA LEU A 72 -7.87 -11.27 10.70
C LEU A 72 -8.34 -10.18 9.73
N LEU A 73 -7.40 -9.38 9.24
CA LEU A 73 -7.61 -8.48 8.10
C LEU A 73 -7.04 -9.13 6.84
N GLN A 74 -7.87 -9.29 5.82
CA GLN A 74 -7.46 -9.76 4.51
C GLN A 74 -7.70 -8.67 3.47
N VAL A 75 -6.68 -8.37 2.68
CA VAL A 75 -6.76 -7.42 1.57
C VAL A 75 -6.38 -8.17 0.30
N LEU A 76 -7.29 -8.09 -0.68
CA LEU A 76 -7.07 -8.55 -2.04
C LEU A 76 -7.11 -7.34 -2.97
N TRP A 77 -6.52 -7.43 -4.16
CA TRP A 77 -6.69 -6.39 -5.18
C TRP A 77 -6.86 -6.95 -6.59
N CYS A 78 -7.46 -6.15 -7.47
CA CYS A 78 -7.49 -6.44 -8.90
C CYS A 78 -6.06 -6.33 -9.45
N PRO A 79 -5.58 -7.27 -10.27
CA PRO A 79 -4.22 -7.23 -10.81
C PRO A 79 -4.01 -6.22 -11.96
N PHE A 80 -4.94 -5.28 -12.17
CA PHE A 80 -4.93 -4.30 -13.25
C PHE A 80 -5.22 -2.89 -12.73
N ASP A 81 -4.84 -1.89 -13.52
CA ASP A 81 -5.19 -0.50 -13.26
C ASP A 81 -6.68 -0.24 -13.46
N HIS A 82 -7.24 0.56 -12.56
CA HIS A 82 -8.55 1.16 -12.72
C HIS A 82 -8.39 2.68 -12.83
N PRO A 83 -9.00 3.37 -13.80
CA PRO A 83 -8.85 4.82 -14.00
C PRO A 83 -9.72 5.66 -13.05
N GLU A 84 -10.23 5.06 -11.96
CA GLU A 84 -11.17 5.68 -11.05
C GLU A 84 -10.59 6.95 -10.43
N GLN A 85 -11.35 8.06 -10.51
CA GLN A 85 -10.92 9.36 -9.97
C GLN A 85 -9.54 9.80 -10.48
N GLU A 86 -9.19 9.42 -11.73
CA GLU A 86 -7.89 9.69 -12.37
C GLU A 86 -6.68 9.07 -11.63
N GLN A 87 -6.93 8.10 -10.76
CA GLN A 87 -5.92 7.38 -10.00
C GLN A 87 -5.73 5.99 -10.62
N TRP A 88 -4.69 5.84 -11.43
CA TRP A 88 -4.34 4.58 -12.11
C TRP A 88 -3.69 3.59 -11.12
N MET A 89 -4.52 2.93 -10.32
CA MET A 89 -4.09 1.98 -9.29
C MET A 89 -5.04 0.77 -9.21
N PRO A 90 -4.61 -0.35 -8.59
CA PRO A 90 -5.44 -1.54 -8.48
C PRO A 90 -6.57 -1.35 -7.47
N ARG A 91 -7.80 -1.75 -7.82
CA ARG A 91 -8.92 -1.71 -6.87
C ARG A 91 -8.77 -2.79 -5.81
N THR A 92 -9.01 -2.47 -4.55
CA THR A 92 -8.92 -3.40 -3.43
C THR A 92 -10.27 -3.96 -2.98
N ALA A 93 -10.23 -5.15 -2.38
CA ALA A 93 -11.32 -5.73 -1.61
C ALA A 93 -10.81 -6.06 -0.21
N VAL A 94 -11.51 -5.55 0.81
CA VAL A 94 -11.10 -5.60 2.20
C VAL A 94 -12.08 -6.49 2.98
N PHE A 95 -11.54 -7.46 3.72
CA PHE A 95 -12.33 -8.40 4.52
C PHE A 95 -11.82 -8.46 5.95
N TRP A 96 -12.70 -8.14 6.89
CA TRP A 96 -12.52 -8.46 8.30
C TRP A 96 -13.09 -9.84 8.57
N ARG A 97 -12.25 -10.75 9.06
CA ARG A 97 -12.61 -12.15 9.32
C ARG A 97 -12.28 -12.53 10.75
N SER A 98 -13.02 -13.49 11.26
CA SER A 98 -12.69 -14.23 12.48
C SER A 98 -11.99 -15.53 12.06
N THR A 99 -10.77 -15.75 12.54
CA THR A 99 -9.96 -16.92 12.18
C THR A 99 -10.65 -18.22 12.53
N ALA A 100 -11.43 -18.24 13.61
CA ALA A 100 -12.22 -19.40 14.04
C ALA A 100 -13.36 -19.75 13.07
N ASP A 101 -13.86 -18.76 12.31
CA ASP A 101 -14.96 -18.95 11.36
C ASP A 101 -14.45 -19.31 9.95
N VAL A 102 -13.13 -19.21 9.70
CA VAL A 102 -12.52 -19.62 8.42
C VAL A 102 -12.35 -21.14 8.42
N THR A 103 -13.33 -21.83 7.83
CA THR A 103 -13.38 -23.30 7.78
C THR A 103 -13.06 -23.86 6.39
N GLU A 104 -13.39 -23.13 5.33
CA GLU A 104 -13.19 -23.54 3.93
C GLU A 104 -12.01 -22.78 3.33
N ILE A 105 -10.81 -23.37 3.43
CA ILE A 105 -9.58 -22.82 2.84
C ILE A 105 -9.38 -23.45 1.46
N LEU A 106 -9.28 -22.62 0.43
CA LEU A 106 -8.93 -23.06 -0.92
C LEU A 106 -7.49 -23.56 -0.93
N THR A 107 -7.30 -24.84 -1.28
CA THR A 107 -5.97 -25.44 -1.47
C THR A 107 -5.34 -25.04 -2.80
N SER A 108 -6.17 -24.60 -3.75
CA SER A 108 -5.77 -24.00 -5.01
C SER A 108 -6.59 -22.73 -5.22
N PRO A 109 -6.13 -21.57 -4.72
CA PRO A 109 -6.76 -20.29 -5.00
C PRO A 109 -6.84 -20.05 -6.51
N PRO A 110 -7.92 -19.42 -7.01
CA PRO A 110 -8.01 -19.07 -8.43
C PRO A 110 -6.90 -18.09 -8.79
N GLU A 111 -6.12 -18.41 -9.82
CA GLU A 111 -5.08 -17.53 -10.32
C GLU A 111 -5.63 -16.63 -11.41
N PRO A 112 -5.30 -15.32 -11.42
CA PRO A 112 -5.68 -14.47 -12.52
C PRO A 112 -4.97 -14.91 -13.79
N TYR A 113 -5.71 -14.84 -14.89
CA TYR A 113 -5.19 -15.22 -16.20
C TYR A 113 -4.00 -14.35 -16.65
N ALA A 114 -4.05 -13.06 -16.34
CA ALA A 114 -2.97 -12.11 -16.52
C ALA A 114 -2.93 -11.16 -15.34
N ALA A 115 -1.76 -10.59 -15.10
CA ALA A 115 -1.55 -9.57 -14.09
C ALA A 115 -0.48 -8.59 -14.55
N GLU A 116 -0.61 -7.34 -14.12
CA GLU A 116 0.49 -6.39 -14.22
C GLU A 116 1.61 -6.82 -13.26
N GLU A 117 2.84 -6.97 -13.79
CA GLU A 117 4.00 -7.50 -13.05
C GLU A 117 4.23 -6.74 -11.74
N LEU A 118 4.01 -5.43 -11.80
CA LEU A 118 4.21 -4.48 -10.71
C LEU A 118 3.21 -4.65 -9.56
N TYR A 119 2.08 -5.35 -9.78
CA TYR A 119 1.05 -5.61 -8.76
C TYR A 119 1.12 -7.03 -8.19
N VAL A 120 2.09 -7.83 -8.62
CA VAL A 120 2.24 -9.20 -8.12
C VAL A 120 3.27 -9.21 -6.99
N PRO A 121 2.86 -9.37 -5.72
CA PRO A 121 3.81 -9.43 -4.62
C PRO A 121 4.74 -10.65 -4.73
N VAL A 122 6.01 -10.41 -4.42
CA VAL A 122 6.94 -11.46 -4.02
C VAL A 122 6.60 -11.87 -2.58
N PRO A 123 6.39 -13.17 -2.30
CA PRO A 123 6.17 -13.63 -0.95
C PRO A 123 7.33 -13.27 -0.02
N CYS A 124 7.02 -12.57 1.06
CA CYS A 124 7.99 -12.13 2.05
C CYS A 124 7.51 -12.48 3.47
N VAL A 125 8.43 -12.42 4.44
CA VAL A 125 8.12 -12.54 5.86
C VAL A 125 7.84 -11.14 6.39
N LEU A 126 6.84 -11.01 7.27
CA LEU A 126 6.57 -9.76 7.96
C LEU A 126 7.42 -9.67 9.24
N ALA A 127 8.01 -8.50 9.47
CA ALA A 127 8.67 -8.12 10.72
C ALA A 127 7.98 -6.85 11.26
N PRO A 128 6.84 -6.97 11.96
CA PRO A 128 6.07 -5.81 12.37
C PRO A 128 6.79 -5.00 13.44
N GLU A 129 6.94 -3.70 13.21
CA GLU A 129 7.43 -2.74 14.19
C GLU A 129 6.31 -1.80 14.66
N GLN A 130 6.28 -1.49 15.95
CA GLN A 130 5.35 -0.50 16.48
C GLN A 130 6.06 0.85 16.60
N VAL A 131 5.63 1.80 15.77
CA VAL A 131 6.15 3.17 15.76
C VAL A 131 5.09 4.17 16.22
N ILE A 132 5.55 5.36 16.61
CA ILE A 132 4.68 6.51 16.90
C ILE A 132 4.80 7.47 15.73
N GLU A 133 3.68 7.75 15.08
CA GLU A 133 3.58 8.76 14.04
C GLU A 133 2.92 10.03 14.57
N TYR A 134 3.15 11.12 13.85
CA TYR A 134 2.51 12.41 14.04
C TYR A 134 1.98 12.94 12.70
N PRO A 135 0.93 13.78 12.71
CA PRO A 135 0.33 14.30 11.49
C PRO A 135 1.33 15.09 10.66
N THR A 136 1.22 14.98 9.34
CA THR A 136 2.00 15.77 8.39
C THR A 136 1.72 17.28 8.57
N PRO A 137 2.61 18.17 8.10
CA PRO A 137 2.40 19.61 8.23
C PRO A 137 1.03 20.13 7.77
N PRO A 138 0.43 19.66 6.65
CA PRO A 138 -0.92 20.05 6.25
C PRO A 138 -2.02 19.74 7.27
N ASP A 139 -1.88 18.66 8.03
CA ASP A 139 -2.85 18.22 9.06
C ASP A 139 -2.62 18.88 10.43
N LEU A 140 -1.50 19.58 10.61
CA LEU A 140 -1.20 20.29 11.85
C LEU A 140 -1.94 21.63 11.95
N SER A 141 -2.19 22.08 13.18
CA SER A 141 -2.67 23.44 13.42
C SER A 141 -1.66 24.48 12.93
N LYS A 142 -2.13 25.68 12.55
CA LYS A 142 -1.24 26.77 12.12
C LYS A 142 -0.22 27.16 13.19
N GLU A 143 -0.60 27.06 14.47
CA GLU A 143 0.33 27.30 15.57
C GLU A 143 1.48 26.28 15.58
N LEU A 144 1.17 24.99 15.44
CA LEU A 144 2.19 23.94 15.38
C LEU A 144 3.06 24.07 14.12
N GLN A 145 2.47 24.40 12.96
CA GLN A 145 3.22 24.67 11.73
C GLN A 145 4.24 25.81 11.93
N GLU A 146 3.88 26.88 12.63
CA GLU A 146 4.82 27.96 12.95
C GLU A 146 5.87 27.55 13.99
N GLN A 147 5.51 26.72 14.97
CA GLN A 147 6.49 26.18 15.92
C GLN A 147 7.54 25.29 15.24
N LEU A 148 7.17 24.52 14.20
CA LEU A 148 8.12 23.71 13.44
C LEU A 148 9.15 24.55 12.68
N LYS A 149 8.81 25.78 12.30
CA LYS A 149 9.74 26.72 11.64
C LYS A 149 10.74 27.37 12.61
N ASP A 150 10.49 27.28 13.92
CA ASP A 150 11.36 27.89 14.94
C ASP A 150 12.56 27.01 15.26
N ARG A 151 13.69 27.31 14.63
CA ARG A 151 14.98 26.63 14.84
C ARG A 151 15.42 26.57 16.31
N SER A 152 15.08 27.57 17.12
CA SER A 152 15.52 27.62 18.51
C SER A 152 14.90 26.48 19.33
N ARG A 153 13.66 26.08 19.01
CA ARG A 153 12.98 24.95 19.65
C ARG A 153 13.66 23.64 19.35
N TRP A 154 14.04 23.42 18.09
CA TRP A 154 14.79 22.23 17.69
C TRP A 154 16.15 22.14 18.40
N GLN A 155 16.87 23.27 18.48
CA GLN A 155 18.14 23.32 19.22
C GLN A 155 17.94 23.05 20.72
N ALA A 156 16.89 23.61 21.32
CA ALA A 156 16.56 23.37 22.73
C ALA A 156 16.17 21.91 22.99
N ALA A 157 15.54 21.25 22.02
CA ALA A 157 15.22 19.83 22.04
C ALA A 157 16.44 18.92 21.75
N GLY A 158 17.60 19.49 21.43
CA GLY A 158 18.83 18.74 21.15
C GLY A 158 18.89 18.13 19.74
N ALA A 159 18.02 18.53 18.83
CA ALA A 159 18.01 18.02 17.46
C ALA A 159 19.27 18.44 16.70
N ARG A 160 19.96 17.46 16.11
CA ARG A 160 21.15 17.69 15.27
C ARG A 160 20.73 17.80 13.81
N ILE A 161 20.06 18.91 13.49
CA ILE A 161 19.61 19.17 12.12
C ILE A 161 20.83 19.57 11.28
N ASP A 162 21.04 18.87 10.16
CA ASP A 162 22.07 19.23 9.18
C ASP A 162 21.89 20.70 8.75
N ALA A 163 22.99 21.42 8.54
CA ALA A 163 22.95 22.76 7.99
C ALA A 163 22.18 22.82 6.65
N GLY A 164 22.17 21.73 5.87
CA GLY A 164 21.39 21.60 4.64
C GLY A 164 19.86 21.61 4.84
N PHE A 165 19.37 21.13 5.99
CA PHE A 165 17.95 21.14 6.34
C PHE A 165 17.52 22.37 7.14
N ALA A 166 18.47 23.24 7.54
CA ALA A 166 18.17 24.46 8.29
C ALA A 166 17.11 25.39 7.65
N PRO A 167 16.97 25.50 6.31
CA PRO A 167 15.88 26.26 5.69
C PRO A 167 14.58 25.45 5.48
N HIS A 168 14.57 24.14 5.77
CA HIS A 168 13.49 23.19 5.48
C HIS A 168 13.16 22.32 6.70
N LEU A 169 12.95 22.95 7.86
CA LEU A 169 12.67 22.26 9.13
C LEU A 169 11.34 21.49 9.12
N ASP A 170 10.37 22.00 8.36
CA ASP A 170 9.13 21.33 8.04
C ASP A 170 9.35 20.05 7.23
N SER A 171 10.26 20.07 6.25
CA SER A 171 10.65 18.86 5.50
C SER A 171 11.39 17.84 6.37
N TYR A 172 12.26 18.30 7.29
CA TYR A 172 12.90 17.41 8.26
C TYR A 172 11.88 16.74 9.18
N TYR A 173 10.93 17.51 9.73
CA TYR A 173 9.84 16.93 10.50
C TYR A 173 9.03 15.93 9.68
N ALA A 174 8.62 16.31 8.47
CA ALA A 174 7.83 15.45 7.60
C ALA A 174 8.55 14.14 7.25
N GLY A 175 9.85 14.20 6.94
CA GLY A 175 10.64 13.05 6.51
C GLY A 175 11.09 12.13 7.65
N ASP A 176 11.59 12.70 8.75
CA ASP A 176 12.26 11.90 9.79
C ASP A 176 11.43 11.69 11.07
N LEU A 177 10.34 12.44 11.28
CA LEU A 177 9.64 12.46 12.57
C LEU A 177 8.12 12.34 12.50
N SER A 178 7.51 12.64 11.36
CA SER A 178 6.06 12.73 11.22
C SER A 178 5.46 11.38 10.88
N VAL A 179 5.60 10.96 9.63
CA VAL A 179 4.88 9.80 9.09
C VAL A 179 5.92 8.81 8.58
N ALA A 180 5.86 7.56 9.06
CA ALA A 180 6.71 6.52 8.55
C ALA A 180 6.30 6.20 7.09
N PRO A 181 7.28 6.08 6.17
CA PRO A 181 7.05 5.51 4.85
C PRO A 181 6.73 4.00 4.97
N GLY A 182 6.40 3.38 3.85
CA GLY A 182 6.30 1.93 3.77
C GLY A 182 4.94 1.34 4.11
N TRP A 183 4.93 0.01 4.23
CA TRP A 183 3.75 -0.76 4.56
C TRP A 183 3.39 -0.57 6.04
N LYS A 184 2.17 -0.12 6.31
CA LYS A 184 1.75 0.15 7.70
C LYS A 184 0.25 0.07 7.90
N THR A 185 -0.15 -0.28 9.12
CA THR A 185 -1.54 -0.37 9.54
C THR A 185 -1.93 0.84 10.37
N GLY A 186 -3.02 1.51 10.01
CA GLY A 186 -3.46 2.74 10.67
C GLY A 186 -2.46 3.90 10.48
N GLY A 187 -2.17 4.60 11.58
CA GLY A 187 -1.24 5.72 11.60
C GLY A 187 -1.83 7.02 11.04
N HIS A 188 -0.96 7.87 10.51
CA HIS A 188 -1.29 9.12 9.86
C HIS A 188 -1.17 9.02 8.33
N PRO A 189 -2.10 9.66 7.59
CA PRO A 189 -1.97 9.81 6.15
C PRO A 189 -0.67 10.51 5.75
N ARG A 190 -0.04 10.00 4.70
CA ARG A 190 1.00 10.72 3.96
C ARG A 190 0.34 11.50 2.83
N TRP A 191 0.75 12.75 2.63
CA TRP A 191 0.28 13.58 1.52
C TRP A 191 1.43 13.87 0.55
N GLY A 192 1.24 13.54 -0.73
CA GLY A 192 2.24 13.74 -1.79
C GLY A 192 1.60 13.93 -3.15
N TYR A 193 0.72 12.99 -3.56
CA TYR A 193 0.07 13.03 -4.86
C TYR A 193 -1.18 13.90 -4.91
N VAL A 194 -2.07 13.79 -3.92
CA VAL A 194 -3.24 14.67 -3.79
C VAL A 194 -3.24 15.42 -2.46
N ASP A 195 -3.84 16.61 -2.47
CA ASP A 195 -4.00 17.43 -1.28
C ASP A 195 -4.90 16.74 -0.24
N PRO A 196 -4.68 16.98 1.07
CA PRO A 196 -5.58 16.49 2.12
C PRO A 196 -7.00 17.00 1.91
N TRP A 197 -7.97 16.10 1.96
CA TRP A 197 -9.39 16.42 1.84
C TRP A 197 -10.23 15.58 2.82
N PRO A 198 -11.37 16.07 3.33
CA PRO A 198 -12.22 15.28 4.23
C PRO A 198 -12.72 14.01 3.55
N ARG A 199 -12.54 12.84 4.18
CA ARG A 199 -12.90 11.54 3.60
C ARG A 199 -14.08 10.93 4.35
N PRO A 200 -15.32 11.44 4.18
CA PRO A 200 -16.48 10.84 4.83
C PRO A 200 -16.85 9.52 4.15
N CYS A 201 -17.33 8.58 4.95
CA CYS A 201 -17.95 7.36 4.48
C CYS A 201 -19.18 7.70 3.63
N LEU A 202 -19.29 7.11 2.44
CA LEU A 202 -20.41 7.35 1.52
C LEU A 202 -21.75 6.87 2.08
N SER A 203 -21.75 5.91 3.01
CA SER A 203 -22.96 5.33 3.57
C SER A 203 -23.49 6.09 4.79
N CYS A 204 -22.61 6.55 5.71
CA CYS A 204 -23.03 7.18 6.97
C CYS A 204 -22.47 8.58 7.23
N GLY A 205 -21.57 9.07 6.40
CA GLY A 205 -20.96 10.40 6.54
C GLY A 205 -19.91 10.54 7.65
N THR A 206 -19.64 9.47 8.42
CA THR A 206 -18.57 9.46 9.43
C THR A 206 -17.21 9.56 8.74
N ASP A 207 -16.29 10.34 9.32
CA ASP A 207 -14.90 10.40 8.84
C ASP A 207 -14.28 9.01 8.89
N MET A 208 -13.59 8.65 7.81
CA MET A 208 -12.95 7.35 7.67
C MET A 208 -11.55 7.38 8.24
N ASP A 209 -11.17 6.27 8.88
CA ASP A 209 -9.87 6.10 9.50
C ASP A 209 -8.89 5.42 8.52
N PRO A 210 -7.59 5.72 8.56
CA PRO A 210 -6.58 4.95 7.84
C PRO A 210 -6.61 3.48 8.27
N LEU A 211 -6.63 2.56 7.30
CA LEU A 211 -6.60 1.12 7.55
C LEU A 211 -5.22 0.54 7.30
N LEU A 212 -4.75 0.68 6.05
CA LEU A 212 -3.52 0.07 5.54
C LEU A 212 -2.93 1.00 4.48
N THR A 213 -1.62 1.23 4.55
CA THR A 213 -0.85 1.77 3.44
C THR A 213 -0.09 0.61 2.81
N ILE A 214 -0.24 0.46 1.49
CA ILE A 214 0.51 -0.47 0.65
C ILE A 214 1.51 0.39 -0.12
N ALA A 215 2.79 0.26 0.19
CA ALA A 215 3.83 1.12 -0.37
C ALA A 215 4.64 0.43 -1.46
N SER A 216 5.13 1.22 -2.43
CA SER A 216 6.12 0.74 -3.41
C SER A 216 7.51 0.55 -2.80
N VAL A 217 7.79 1.27 -1.71
CA VAL A 217 9.08 1.33 -1.03
C VAL A 217 8.86 1.45 0.48
N GLU A 218 9.57 0.66 1.28
CA GLU A 218 9.48 0.69 2.75
C GLU A 218 10.12 1.94 3.37
N TRP A 219 11.24 2.39 2.82
CA TRP A 219 11.97 3.56 3.30
C TRP A 219 12.80 4.21 2.19
N ASP A 220 13.07 5.51 2.31
CA ASP A 220 13.84 6.28 1.35
C ASP A 220 15.00 7.04 2.00
N GLY A 221 15.74 7.81 1.19
CA GLY A 221 16.88 8.59 1.68
C GLY A 221 16.50 9.84 2.49
N GLY A 222 15.22 10.21 2.53
CA GLY A 222 14.69 11.38 3.23
C GLY A 222 14.17 11.10 4.64
N GLY A 223 14.13 9.83 5.06
CA GLY A 223 13.70 9.40 6.40
C GLY A 223 14.59 8.28 6.93
N GLN A 224 15.88 8.56 7.16
CA GLN A 224 16.82 7.54 7.64
C GLN A 224 16.45 7.01 9.03
N SER A 225 15.68 7.79 9.80
CA SER A 225 15.11 7.36 11.08
C SER A 225 14.07 6.24 10.96
N TRP A 226 13.51 6.02 9.77
CA TRP A 226 12.47 5.04 9.51
C TRP A 226 12.97 3.76 8.86
N ILE A 227 14.29 3.59 8.73
CA ILE A 227 14.85 2.33 8.26
C ILE A 227 14.52 1.26 9.31
N PRO A 228 13.83 0.16 8.94
CA PRO A 228 13.55 -0.94 9.87
C PRO A 228 14.83 -1.52 10.47
N TYR A 229 14.77 -2.02 11.69
CA TYR A 229 15.96 -2.49 12.41
C TYR A 229 16.67 -3.64 11.68
N GLU A 230 15.91 -4.54 11.05
CA GLU A 230 16.46 -5.63 10.23
C GLU A 230 17.20 -5.14 8.99
N ASP A 231 16.87 -3.95 8.50
CA ASP A 231 17.37 -3.38 7.26
C ASP A 231 18.57 -2.45 7.45
N GLU A 232 18.90 -2.03 8.67
CA GLU A 232 20.00 -1.09 8.95
C GLU A 232 21.33 -1.51 8.30
N THR A 233 21.64 -2.81 8.34
CA THR A 233 22.87 -3.35 7.74
C THR A 233 22.85 -3.25 6.22
N ALA A 234 21.70 -3.54 5.60
CA ALA A 234 21.53 -3.43 4.17
C ALA A 234 21.54 -1.96 3.72
N ALA A 235 20.91 -1.08 4.49
CA ALA A 235 20.86 0.36 4.27
C ALA A 235 22.26 1.01 4.32
N ALA A 236 23.12 0.56 5.24
CA ALA A 236 24.51 1.01 5.34
C ALA A 236 25.43 0.48 4.21
N SER A 237 24.95 -0.43 3.37
CA SER A 237 25.75 -1.03 2.29
C SER A 237 26.16 0.03 1.26
N PRO A 238 27.43 0.03 0.78
CA PRO A 238 27.85 0.89 -0.31
C PRO A 238 27.30 0.44 -1.68
N ARG A 239 26.65 -0.73 -1.75
CA ARG A 239 26.13 -1.30 -2.99
C ARG A 239 24.65 -0.95 -3.16
N ASN A 240 24.34 -0.14 -4.18
CA ASN A 240 22.96 0.28 -4.48
C ASN A 240 21.95 -0.88 -4.52
N HIS A 241 22.26 -1.95 -5.24
CA HIS A 241 21.36 -3.10 -5.37
C HIS A 241 20.98 -3.75 -4.02
N VAL A 242 21.88 -3.73 -3.03
CA VAL A 242 21.59 -4.29 -1.70
C VAL A 242 20.54 -3.43 -0.99
N ARG A 243 20.71 -2.11 -1.06
CA ARG A 243 19.75 -1.15 -0.50
C ARG A 243 18.40 -1.22 -1.22
N ASP A 244 18.43 -1.34 -2.54
CA ASP A 244 17.24 -1.40 -3.38
C ASP A 244 16.38 -2.63 -3.10
N LEU A 245 17.00 -3.77 -2.85
CA LEU A 245 16.29 -5.00 -2.48
C LEU A 245 15.71 -4.92 -1.07
N ALA A 246 16.44 -4.33 -0.11
CA ALA A 246 15.96 -4.17 1.26
C ALA A 246 14.73 -3.25 1.33
N ARG A 247 14.76 -2.11 0.64
CA ARG A 247 13.64 -1.15 0.64
C ARG A 247 12.42 -1.57 -0.18
N ARG A 248 12.46 -2.69 -0.91
CA ARG A 248 11.34 -3.16 -1.78
C ARG A 248 11.11 -4.67 -1.66
N PRO A 249 10.85 -5.18 -0.44
CA PRO A 249 10.79 -6.62 -0.19
C PRO A 249 9.62 -7.31 -0.92
N THR A 250 8.53 -6.58 -1.14
CA THR A 250 7.34 -7.07 -1.85
C THR A 250 7.46 -7.03 -3.36
N ALA A 251 8.44 -6.29 -3.90
CA ALA A 251 8.59 -5.92 -5.31
C ALA A 251 7.37 -5.21 -5.94
N ILE A 252 6.37 -4.85 -5.13
CA ILE A 252 5.21 -4.09 -5.59
C ILE A 252 5.66 -2.71 -6.05
N GLN A 253 4.98 -2.21 -7.07
CA GLN A 253 5.13 -0.84 -7.53
C GLN A 253 3.78 -0.30 -7.97
N ILE A 254 3.37 0.80 -7.35
CA ILE A 254 2.16 1.54 -7.65
C ILE A 254 2.57 2.79 -8.41
N ALA A 255 2.15 2.89 -9.67
CA ALA A 255 2.54 3.97 -10.58
C ALA A 255 4.07 4.25 -10.55
N ASP A 256 4.45 5.53 -10.42
CA ASP A 256 5.85 5.96 -10.30
C ASP A 256 6.29 5.98 -8.82
N LEU A 257 6.29 4.80 -8.19
CA LEU A 257 6.69 4.59 -6.78
C LEU A 257 5.81 5.30 -5.73
N HIS A 258 4.52 5.42 -6.02
CA HIS A 258 3.52 5.93 -5.09
C HIS A 258 3.08 4.85 -4.10
N ASP A 259 2.23 5.24 -3.16
CA ASP A 259 1.61 4.37 -2.18
C ASP A 259 0.10 4.32 -2.42
N GLN A 260 -0.53 3.20 -2.08
CA GLN A 260 -1.99 3.08 -2.02
C GLN A 260 -2.44 3.04 -0.57
N GLN A 261 -3.18 4.05 -0.17
CA GLN A 261 -3.76 4.17 1.16
C GLN A 261 -5.22 3.71 1.14
N ILE A 262 -5.54 2.77 2.02
CA ILE A 262 -6.90 2.24 2.21
C ILE A 262 -7.47 2.87 3.48
N TYR A 263 -8.68 3.38 3.39
CA TYR A 263 -9.43 3.98 4.49
C TYR A 263 -10.72 3.21 4.71
N TYR A 264 -11.14 3.09 5.98
CA TYR A 264 -12.31 2.31 6.33
C TYR A 264 -13.28 3.09 7.21
N CYS A 265 -14.56 2.69 7.17
CA CYS A 265 -15.57 3.24 8.05
C CYS A 265 -15.45 2.59 9.44
N PRO A 266 -15.23 3.36 10.52
CA PRO A 266 -15.14 2.78 11.87
C PRO A 266 -16.50 2.28 12.38
N MET A 267 -17.61 2.74 11.79
CA MET A 267 -18.96 2.44 12.27
C MET A 267 -19.50 1.07 11.83
N ASP A 268 -19.17 0.62 10.60
CA ASP A 268 -19.77 -0.58 10.01
C ASP A 268 -18.79 -1.22 9.01
N PRO A 269 -18.49 -2.52 9.14
CA PRO A 269 -17.55 -3.20 8.25
C PRO A 269 -18.11 -3.47 6.85
N GLY A 270 -19.43 -3.39 6.67
CA GLY A 270 -20.11 -3.52 5.39
C GLY A 270 -20.17 -2.22 4.58
N HIS A 271 -19.73 -1.09 5.16
CA HIS A 271 -19.62 0.16 4.41
C HIS A 271 -18.41 0.11 3.47
N PRO A 272 -18.49 0.75 2.29
CA PRO A 272 -17.40 0.77 1.34
C PRO A 272 -16.16 1.43 1.94
N HIS A 273 -15.00 0.81 1.74
CA HIS A 273 -13.71 1.44 1.98
C HIS A 273 -13.43 2.48 0.88
N ARG A 274 -12.42 3.31 1.12
CA ARG A 274 -11.90 4.26 0.14
C ARG A 274 -10.44 3.99 -0.10
N GLU A 275 -10.00 4.29 -1.30
CA GLU A 275 -8.62 4.10 -1.73
C GLU A 275 -8.08 5.42 -2.24
N LEU A 276 -6.78 5.63 -2.03
CA LEU A 276 -6.11 6.84 -2.47
C LEU A 276 -4.66 6.57 -2.81
N MET A 277 -4.23 7.03 -3.99
CA MET A 277 -2.81 7.08 -4.36
C MET A 277 -2.14 8.29 -3.69
N GLN A 278 -0.94 8.10 -3.12
CA GLN A 278 -0.16 9.13 -2.42
C GLN A 278 1.33 9.11 -2.74
#